data_AF-A0A7J9Y542-F1
#
_entry.id   AF-A0A7J9Y542-F1
#
_cell.length_a   1.000
_cell.length_b   1.000
_cell.length_c   1.000
_cell.angle_alpha   90.00
_cell.angle_beta   90.00
_cell.angle_gamma   90.00
#
_symmetry.space_group_name_H-M   'P 1'
#
loop_
_entity.id
_entity.type
_entity.pdbx_description
1 polymer ?
#
loop_
_entity_poly.entity_id
_entity_poly.type
_entity_poly.pdbx_seq_one_letter_code
_entity_poly.pdbx_strand_id
1 'polypeptide(L)'
;MPATTSGRRSLAQSRLNLAVAICAAVLISCGPTGSADAPPDPWNEAVAKTKPRPSKRARTSASPTPSNPSASPTASGAPAPSPGPHGSQQVTGSSAVALTFDDGPDPTWTPKVLALLRKHKVKATFCVVGIEVKRHPKLIGEIVRDGHTLCNHTWDHDLRLGKRSPGHIKANLARTNAAILSAVPGAQIPYFRQPGGMWTKRGVRVVRELDMVPLHWNVDPRDWTKPPARQISSFVKRETKKGDIVLLHDGGGNRTQTYRALHDVLPHLTRRFQLTPL
;
A
#
# COMPACT_ATOMS: atom_id res chain seq x y z
N MET A 1 17.61 -33.86 -53.75
CA MET A 1 18.86 -34.53 -54.18
C MET A 1 19.91 -33.44 -54.25
N PRO A 2 20.97 -33.40 -53.41
CA PRO A 2 21.87 -34.52 -53.06
C PRO A 2 22.29 -34.60 -51.57
N ALA A 3 23.25 -35.49 -51.32
CA ALA A 3 24.30 -35.48 -50.27
C ALA A 3 24.05 -36.17 -48.91
N THR A 4 24.81 -37.26 -48.77
CA THR A 4 25.19 -38.09 -47.62
C THR A 4 26.03 -37.37 -46.55
N THR A 5 25.86 -37.71 -45.26
CA THR A 5 26.92 -38.15 -44.30
C THR A 5 26.30 -38.44 -42.92
N SER A 6 26.41 -39.68 -42.40
CA SER A 6 27.42 -40.17 -41.44
C SER A 6 27.22 -39.73 -39.98
N GLY A 7 27.05 -40.68 -39.05
CA GLY A 7 27.01 -40.33 -37.62
C GLY A 7 26.64 -41.41 -36.60
N ARG A 8 27.43 -42.49 -36.55
CA ARG A 8 27.85 -43.30 -35.37
C ARG A 8 26.86 -43.78 -34.28
N ARG A 9 26.97 -45.09 -34.03
CA ARG A 9 26.60 -45.88 -32.84
C ARG A 9 27.14 -45.28 -31.53
N SER A 10 26.38 -45.42 -30.44
CA SER A 10 26.87 -46.02 -29.17
C SER A 10 25.72 -46.13 -28.16
N LEU A 11 25.37 -47.37 -27.80
CA LEU A 11 24.59 -47.70 -26.62
C LEU A 11 25.56 -47.79 -25.45
N ALA A 12 25.40 -46.94 -24.43
CA ALA A 12 26.08 -47.06 -23.16
C ALA A 12 25.04 -47.05 -22.03
N GLN A 13 24.96 -48.20 -21.36
CA GLN A 13 24.20 -48.45 -20.15
C GLN A 13 24.79 -47.63 -19.00
N SER A 14 23.93 -46.94 -18.24
CA SER A 14 24.31 -46.29 -16.98
C SER A 14 23.51 -46.89 -15.84
N ARG A 15 24.26 -47.44 -14.89
CA ARG A 15 23.82 -48.30 -13.79
C ARG A 15 23.04 -47.54 -12.72
N LEU A 16 22.03 -48.23 -12.22
CA LEU A 16 21.29 -47.97 -11.00
C LEU A 16 22.24 -48.07 -9.79
N ASN A 17 22.36 -47.01 -9.00
CA ASN A 17 22.96 -47.06 -7.66
C ASN A 17 21.89 -46.73 -6.63
N LEU A 18 21.46 -47.79 -5.95
CA LEU A 18 20.66 -47.80 -4.74
C LEU A 18 21.57 -47.43 -3.56
N ALA A 19 21.24 -46.37 -2.83
CA ALA A 19 21.84 -46.09 -1.52
C ALA A 19 20.72 -46.01 -0.48
N VAL A 20 20.59 -47.10 0.28
CA VAL A 20 19.80 -47.21 1.50
C VAL A 20 20.63 -46.59 2.63
N ALA A 21 20.06 -45.63 3.36
CA ALA A 21 20.57 -45.22 4.66
C ALA A 21 19.41 -45.21 5.66
N ILE A 22 19.39 -46.27 6.47
CA ILE A 22 18.58 -46.44 7.68
C ILE A 22 19.32 -45.73 8.80
N CYS A 23 18.68 -44.80 9.51
CA CYS A 23 19.10 -44.41 10.85
C CYS A 23 17.87 -44.15 11.73
N ALA A 24 17.94 -44.76 12.91
CA ALA A 24 16.86 -45.05 13.83
C ALA A 24 16.30 -43.83 14.58
N ALA A 25 15.03 -43.95 14.94
CA ALA A 25 14.35 -43.12 15.92
C ALA A 25 14.85 -43.45 17.33
N VAL A 26 15.09 -42.42 18.14
CA VAL A 26 15.16 -42.52 19.61
C VAL A 26 14.22 -41.47 20.19
N LEU A 27 13.13 -41.97 20.79
CA LEU A 27 12.21 -41.22 21.62
C LEU A 27 12.73 -41.26 23.06
N ILE A 28 12.99 -40.10 23.66
CA ILE A 28 13.10 -39.96 25.12
C ILE A 28 12.20 -38.79 25.54
N SER A 29 11.14 -39.17 26.25
CA SER A 29 10.24 -38.33 27.01
C SER A 29 10.82 -38.08 28.40
N CYS A 30 10.83 -36.84 28.88
CA CYS A 30 10.83 -36.50 30.30
C CYS A 30 10.10 -35.16 30.50
N GLY A 31 9.22 -35.15 31.49
CA GLY A 31 8.17 -34.15 31.73
C GLY A 31 8.61 -32.81 32.35
N PRO A 32 7.62 -31.99 32.79
CA PRO A 32 7.80 -30.57 33.03
C PRO A 32 8.16 -30.25 34.48
N THR A 33 9.04 -29.28 34.68
CA THR A 33 9.28 -28.64 35.97
C THR A 33 9.45 -27.14 35.80
N GLY A 34 8.72 -26.37 36.63
CA GLY A 34 9.23 -25.11 37.16
C GLY A 34 8.67 -23.84 36.53
N SER A 35 7.60 -23.33 37.15
CA SER A 35 7.24 -21.91 37.15
C SER A 35 8.41 -21.05 37.63
N ALA A 36 8.62 -19.91 36.98
CA ALA A 36 9.37 -18.78 37.52
C ALA A 36 8.63 -17.49 37.17
N ASP A 37 8.47 -16.67 38.20
CA ASP A 37 7.66 -15.47 38.30
C ASP A 37 8.02 -14.38 37.29
N ALA A 38 6.98 -13.80 36.67
CA ALA A 38 7.07 -12.50 36.02
C ALA A 38 6.38 -11.45 36.93
N PRO A 39 7.02 -10.29 37.20
CA PRO A 39 6.47 -9.28 38.09
C PRO A 39 5.23 -8.58 37.48
N PRO A 40 4.30 -8.07 38.31
CA PRO A 40 3.10 -7.40 37.83
C PRO A 40 3.42 -6.04 37.21
N ASP A 41 2.78 -5.78 36.06
CA ASP A 41 2.78 -4.52 35.32
C ASP A 41 1.97 -3.45 36.10
N PRO A 42 2.59 -2.33 36.52
CA PRO A 42 1.97 -1.39 37.45
C PRO A 42 1.22 -0.27 36.70
N TRP A 43 0.16 -0.58 35.96
CA TRP A 43 -0.76 0.46 35.46
C TRP A 43 -2.21 -0.05 35.36
N ASN A 44 -2.93 0.02 36.49
CA ASN A 44 -4.38 0.18 36.51
C ASN A 44 -4.74 1.12 37.66
N GLU A 45 -5.23 2.32 37.31
CA GLU A 45 -6.31 3.08 37.98
C GLU A 45 -6.33 4.49 37.36
N ALA A 46 -7.29 4.80 36.47
CA ALA A 46 -8.67 5.20 36.76
C ALA A 46 -8.82 6.72 36.92
N VAL A 47 -9.49 7.40 35.97
CA VAL A 47 -10.48 8.44 36.29
C VAL A 47 -11.65 8.43 35.31
N ALA A 48 -12.75 7.93 35.86
CA ALA A 48 -14.17 8.27 35.74
C ALA A 48 -14.73 9.18 34.62
N LYS A 49 -15.86 8.69 34.14
CA LYS A 49 -16.98 9.28 33.40
C LYS A 49 -17.60 10.49 34.11
N THR A 50 -18.03 11.50 33.35
CA THR A 50 -19.15 12.39 33.71
C THR A 50 -20.01 12.71 32.49
N LYS A 51 -21.33 12.49 32.61
CA LYS A 51 -22.39 12.93 31.69
C LYS A 51 -23.09 14.20 32.24
N PRO A 52 -23.78 14.99 31.39
CA PRO A 52 -24.18 16.38 31.68
C PRO A 52 -25.63 16.53 32.19
N ARG A 53 -25.96 17.68 32.80
CA ARG A 53 -27.35 18.14 33.08
C ARG A 53 -27.45 19.68 33.17
N PRO A 54 -28.66 20.29 33.12
CA PRO A 54 -28.99 21.39 32.21
C PRO A 54 -29.52 22.65 32.94
N SER A 55 -29.77 23.75 32.20
CA SER A 55 -30.69 24.87 32.51
C SER A 55 -30.16 26.16 31.84
N LYS A 56 -30.91 27.13 31.28
CA LYS A 56 -32.32 27.34 30.92
C LYS A 56 -32.34 28.53 29.93
N ARG A 57 -33.45 28.59 29.22
CA ARG A 57 -33.86 29.49 28.13
C ARG A 57 -34.03 30.97 28.55
N ALA A 58 -33.75 31.90 27.64
CA ALA A 58 -34.46 33.18 27.53
C ALA A 58 -34.60 33.60 26.06
N ARG A 59 -35.84 33.88 25.64
CA ARG A 59 -36.25 34.46 24.35
C ARG A 59 -36.07 35.98 24.43
N THR A 60 -35.55 36.60 23.39
CA THR A 60 -36.00 37.93 22.93
C THR A 60 -35.91 38.00 21.41
N SER A 61 -37.05 38.31 20.82
CA SER A 61 -37.29 38.61 19.41
C SER A 61 -36.85 40.03 19.06
N ALA A 62 -36.06 40.19 18.00
CA ALA A 62 -36.11 41.36 17.12
C ALA A 62 -35.27 41.11 15.85
N SER A 63 -35.92 41.22 14.70
CA SER A 63 -35.35 41.58 13.40
C SER A 63 -36.19 42.79 12.94
N PRO A 64 -35.77 43.69 12.01
CA PRO A 64 -34.72 43.48 11.00
C PRO A 64 -33.85 44.71 10.63
N THR A 65 -32.65 44.50 10.05
CA THR A 65 -32.13 45.16 8.81
C THR A 65 -30.72 44.62 8.50
N PRO A 66 -30.26 44.67 7.24
CA PRO A 66 -29.27 43.74 6.71
C PRO A 66 -27.85 44.24 6.94
N SER A 67 -27.09 43.54 7.78
CA SER A 67 -25.64 43.67 7.84
C SER A 67 -25.01 42.61 6.94
N ASN A 68 -24.30 43.09 5.91
CA ASN A 68 -23.39 42.30 5.07
C ASN A 68 -22.58 41.30 5.90
N PRO A 69 -22.63 39.99 5.62
CA PRO A 69 -21.62 39.10 6.15
C PRO A 69 -20.34 39.31 5.34
N SER A 70 -19.37 39.95 5.99
CA SER A 70 -17.96 39.85 5.64
C SER A 70 -17.64 38.38 5.39
N ALA A 71 -17.38 38.05 4.12
CA ALA A 71 -16.97 36.70 3.73
C ALA A 71 -15.66 36.38 4.45
N SER A 72 -15.71 35.44 5.39
CA SER A 72 -14.51 34.73 5.82
C SER A 72 -13.84 34.14 4.57
N PRO A 73 -12.51 34.22 4.42
CA PRO A 73 -11.85 33.68 3.25
C PRO A 73 -11.98 32.17 3.30
N THR A 74 -12.88 31.63 2.47
CA THR A 74 -12.91 30.20 2.18
C THR A 74 -11.53 29.81 1.67
N ALA A 75 -10.88 28.88 2.37
CA ALA A 75 -9.64 28.25 1.95
C ALA A 75 -9.90 27.38 0.70
N SER A 76 -10.20 28.03 -0.42
CA SER A 76 -10.47 27.38 -1.70
C SER A 76 -9.17 27.24 -2.48
N GLY A 77 -8.35 26.28 -2.07
CA GLY A 77 -7.10 25.91 -2.75
C GLY A 77 -7.02 24.43 -3.10
N ALA A 78 -8.05 23.63 -2.82
CA ALA A 78 -8.12 22.24 -3.26
C ALA A 78 -8.49 22.21 -4.76
N PRO A 79 -7.74 21.49 -5.61
CA PRO A 79 -8.12 21.32 -7.01
C PRO A 79 -9.53 20.70 -7.09
N ALA A 80 -10.36 21.20 -8.02
CA ALA A 80 -11.61 20.52 -8.34
C ALA A 80 -11.30 19.08 -8.78
N PRO A 81 -12.02 18.06 -8.27
CA PRO A 81 -11.74 16.67 -8.61
C PRO A 81 -12.00 16.44 -10.10
N SER A 82 -10.93 16.34 -10.89
CA SER A 82 -11.01 15.82 -12.26
C SER A 82 -10.90 14.30 -12.21
N PRO A 83 -11.89 13.55 -12.74
CA PRO A 83 -11.85 12.10 -12.71
C PRO A 83 -10.67 11.57 -13.53
N GLY A 84 -9.94 10.61 -12.98
CA GLY A 84 -8.96 9.81 -13.71
C GLY A 84 -9.62 8.84 -14.68
N PRO A 85 -8.83 7.95 -15.32
CA PRO A 85 -9.33 6.99 -16.30
C PRO A 85 -10.57 6.25 -15.79
N HIS A 86 -11.64 6.33 -16.59
CA HIS A 86 -12.94 5.72 -16.28
C HIS A 86 -13.59 6.14 -14.95
N GLY A 87 -13.22 7.31 -14.40
CA GLY A 87 -13.75 7.81 -13.14
C GLY A 87 -12.99 7.32 -11.91
N SER A 88 -11.74 6.89 -12.05
CA SER A 88 -10.84 6.61 -10.92
C SER A 88 -10.41 7.91 -10.21
N GLN A 89 -10.02 7.83 -8.94
CA GLN A 89 -9.50 8.96 -8.18
C GLN A 89 -8.04 9.20 -8.54
N GLN A 90 -7.69 10.39 -9.03
CA GLN A 90 -6.30 10.76 -9.37
C GLN A 90 -5.75 11.95 -8.57
N VAL A 91 -6.56 12.51 -7.66
CA VAL A 91 -6.21 13.61 -6.75
C VAL A 91 -6.70 13.30 -5.34
N THR A 92 -6.11 13.91 -4.31
CA THR A 92 -6.46 13.66 -2.90
C THR A 92 -7.81 14.26 -2.49
N GLY A 93 -8.38 15.18 -3.28
CA GLY A 93 -9.58 15.93 -2.91
C GLY A 93 -9.33 17.01 -1.85
N SER A 94 -8.07 17.27 -1.52
CA SER A 94 -7.64 18.32 -0.59
C SER A 94 -6.42 19.06 -1.16
N SER A 95 -5.82 19.98 -0.38
CA SER A 95 -4.55 20.61 -0.74
C SER A 95 -3.33 19.76 -0.39
N ALA A 96 -3.50 18.67 0.37
CA ALA A 96 -2.43 17.78 0.76
C ALA A 96 -1.99 16.88 -0.41
N VAL A 97 -0.73 16.44 -0.36
CA VAL A 97 -0.14 15.51 -1.34
C VAL A 97 -0.05 14.13 -0.71
N ALA A 98 -0.39 13.11 -1.49
CA ALA A 98 -0.24 11.71 -1.09
C ALA A 98 0.93 11.07 -1.82
N LEU A 99 1.86 10.48 -1.05
CA LEU A 99 2.85 9.56 -1.59
C LEU A 99 2.25 8.16 -1.59
N THR A 100 2.39 7.45 -2.72
CA THR A 100 1.89 6.09 -2.87
C THR A 100 2.98 5.16 -3.37
N PHE A 101 3.03 3.93 -2.85
CA PHE A 101 4.03 2.93 -3.18
C PHE A 101 3.37 1.64 -3.66
N ASP A 102 3.71 1.21 -4.87
CA ASP A 102 3.19 0.00 -5.50
C ASP A 102 4.19 -1.17 -5.42
N ASP A 103 3.65 -2.38 -5.64
CA ASP A 103 4.32 -3.66 -5.83
C ASP A 103 4.89 -4.35 -4.59
N GLY A 104 4.88 -3.68 -3.44
CA GLY A 104 5.29 -4.26 -2.16
C GLY A 104 4.27 -5.28 -1.59
N PRO A 105 4.55 -5.83 -0.39
CA PRO A 105 5.75 -5.59 0.40
C PRO A 105 6.97 -6.38 -0.12
N ASP A 106 8.09 -5.70 -0.31
CA ASP A 106 9.39 -6.31 -0.63
C ASP A 106 10.28 -6.34 0.63
N PRO A 107 10.96 -7.46 0.94
CA PRO A 107 11.72 -7.63 2.18
C PRO A 107 12.98 -6.76 2.26
N THR A 108 13.45 -6.22 1.13
CA THR A 108 14.64 -5.35 1.07
C THR A 108 14.26 -3.88 1.05
N TRP A 109 13.25 -3.51 0.27
CA TRP A 109 12.94 -2.11 -0.04
C TRP A 109 11.85 -1.52 0.84
N THR A 110 10.76 -2.23 1.10
CA THR A 110 9.68 -1.75 1.97
C THR A 110 10.19 -1.31 3.35
N PRO A 111 11.02 -2.09 4.07
CA PRO A 111 11.55 -1.66 5.39
C PRO A 111 12.38 -0.38 5.32
N LYS A 112 13.15 -0.21 4.23
CA LYS A 112 13.98 0.98 4.01
C LYS A 112 13.14 2.22 3.72
N VAL A 113 12.10 2.07 2.91
CA VAL A 113 11.12 3.14 2.64
C VAL A 113 10.40 3.52 3.93
N LEU A 114 9.89 2.55 4.70
CA LEU A 114 9.26 2.80 6.00
C LEU A 114 10.20 3.55 6.96
N ALA A 115 11.48 3.17 7.03
CA ALA A 115 12.47 3.87 7.86
C ALA A 115 12.64 5.34 7.46
N LEU A 116 12.69 5.65 6.16
CA LEU A 116 12.75 7.03 5.68
C LEU A 116 11.45 7.80 6.00
N LEU A 117 10.30 7.19 5.78
CA LEU A 117 9.00 7.81 6.10
C LEU A 117 8.91 8.14 7.60
N ARG A 118 9.30 7.20 8.48
CA ARG A 118 9.40 7.43 9.93
C ARG A 118 10.33 8.58 10.27
N LYS A 119 11.53 8.61 9.69
CA LYS A 119 12.51 9.70 9.90
C LYS A 119 11.93 11.08 9.57
N HIS A 120 11.12 11.16 8.51
CA HIS A 120 10.51 12.41 8.06
C HIS A 120 9.11 12.66 8.64
N LYS A 121 8.60 11.77 9.52
CA LYS A 121 7.24 11.82 10.09
C LYS A 121 6.14 11.87 9.02
N VAL A 122 6.38 11.22 7.88
CA VAL A 122 5.44 11.16 6.75
C VAL A 122 4.67 9.85 6.82
N LYS A 123 3.38 9.91 6.50
CA LYS A 123 2.56 8.71 6.24
C LYS A 123 2.23 8.66 4.74
N ALA A 124 2.12 7.45 4.21
CA ALA A 124 1.92 7.18 2.79
C ALA A 124 0.87 6.07 2.60
N THR A 125 0.48 5.82 1.35
CA THR A 125 -0.40 4.69 0.98
C THR A 125 0.41 3.61 0.28
N PHE A 126 0.24 2.35 0.67
CA PHE A 126 0.94 1.21 0.09
C PHE A 126 -0.05 0.30 -0.66
N CYS A 127 0.05 0.27 -1.98
CA CYS A 127 -0.70 -0.64 -2.83
C CYS A 127 0.02 -1.98 -2.95
N VAL A 128 -0.42 -2.96 -2.15
CA VAL A 128 0.29 -4.22 -1.95
C VAL A 128 -0.25 -5.36 -2.82
N VAL A 129 0.66 -6.20 -3.30
CA VAL A 129 0.36 -7.38 -4.12
C VAL A 129 0.12 -8.59 -3.23
N GLY A 130 -0.98 -9.31 -3.45
CA GLY A 130 -1.43 -10.39 -2.56
C GLY A 130 -0.44 -11.55 -2.38
N ILE A 131 0.29 -11.93 -3.43
CA ILE A 131 1.37 -12.93 -3.32
C ILE A 131 2.48 -12.45 -2.40
N GLU A 132 2.87 -11.18 -2.48
CA GLU A 132 3.92 -10.61 -1.63
C GLU A 132 3.44 -10.41 -0.19
N VAL A 133 2.18 -10.02 0.01
CA VAL A 133 1.52 -10.04 1.34
C VAL A 133 1.63 -11.42 1.98
N LYS A 134 1.34 -12.49 1.23
CA LYS A 134 1.43 -13.87 1.73
C LYS A 134 2.86 -14.26 2.10
N ARG A 135 3.86 -13.78 1.36
CA ARG A 135 5.28 -14.07 1.62
C ARG A 135 5.85 -13.26 2.79
N HIS A 136 5.38 -12.03 2.96
CA HIS A 136 5.94 -11.08 3.92
C HIS A 136 4.86 -10.44 4.81
N PRO A 137 4.03 -11.24 5.52
CA PRO A 137 2.88 -10.73 6.28
C PRO A 137 3.30 -9.77 7.41
N LYS A 138 4.50 -9.96 7.99
CA LYS A 138 5.04 -9.07 9.04
C LYS A 138 5.16 -7.62 8.56
N LEU A 139 5.50 -7.41 7.28
CA LEU A 139 5.64 -6.06 6.71
C LEU A 139 4.30 -5.34 6.58
N ILE A 140 3.20 -6.07 6.39
CA ILE A 140 1.85 -5.47 6.43
C ILE A 140 1.55 -4.95 7.84
N GLY A 141 1.91 -5.73 8.86
CA GLY A 141 1.84 -5.29 10.25
C GLY A 141 2.66 -4.02 10.51
N GLU A 142 3.86 -3.93 9.97
CA GLU A 142 4.69 -2.72 10.08
C GLU A 142 4.09 -1.50 9.37
N ILE A 143 3.58 -1.69 8.15
CA ILE A 143 2.90 -0.63 7.37
C ILE A 143 1.73 -0.04 8.20
N VAL A 144 0.85 -0.90 8.71
CA VAL A 144 -0.32 -0.47 9.49
C VAL A 144 0.09 0.15 10.83
N ARG A 145 1.02 -0.48 11.56
CA ARG A 145 1.52 0.01 12.86
C ARG A 145 2.16 1.39 12.73
N ASP A 146 2.82 1.67 11.61
CA ASP A 146 3.38 2.98 11.31
C ASP A 146 2.32 3.99 10.85
N GLY A 147 1.04 3.63 10.78
CA GLY A 147 -0.07 4.53 10.45
C GLY A 147 -0.18 4.85 8.97
N HIS A 148 0.28 3.96 8.10
CA HIS A 148 0.12 4.07 6.65
C HIS A 148 -1.19 3.43 6.19
N THR A 149 -1.75 3.93 5.08
CA THR A 149 -2.96 3.36 4.48
C THR A 149 -2.60 2.18 3.59
N LEU A 150 -3.36 1.09 3.67
CA LEU A 150 -3.25 -0.04 2.74
C LEU A 150 -4.16 0.15 1.51
N CYS A 151 -3.67 -0.35 0.39
CA CYS A 151 -4.35 -0.38 -0.89
C CYS A 151 -4.15 -1.77 -1.51
N ASN A 152 -5.18 -2.31 -2.13
CA ASN A 152 -5.09 -3.58 -2.85
C ASN A 152 -4.45 -3.36 -4.24
N HIS A 153 -3.49 -4.20 -4.62
CA HIS A 153 -2.84 -4.15 -5.93
C HIS A 153 -2.88 -5.48 -6.68
N THR A 154 -4.04 -6.16 -6.63
CA THR A 154 -4.31 -7.51 -7.17
C THR A 154 -3.57 -8.62 -6.44
N TRP A 155 -3.85 -9.87 -6.81
CA TRP A 155 -3.18 -11.04 -6.24
C TRP A 155 -1.75 -11.19 -6.77
N ASP A 156 -1.58 -11.11 -8.09
CA ASP A 156 -0.40 -11.54 -8.83
C ASP A 156 0.10 -10.49 -9.83
N HIS A 157 -0.33 -9.24 -9.67
CA HIS A 157 0.02 -8.11 -10.54
C HIS A 157 -0.40 -8.33 -12.01
N ASP A 158 -1.59 -8.91 -12.27
CA ASP A 158 -2.14 -9.06 -13.62
C ASP A 158 -2.54 -7.70 -14.22
N LEU A 159 -1.69 -7.18 -15.11
CA LEU A 159 -1.94 -5.98 -15.93
C LEU A 159 -3.26 -6.06 -16.72
N ARG A 160 -3.73 -7.27 -17.03
CA ARG A 160 -4.96 -7.51 -17.82
C ARG A 160 -6.18 -7.80 -16.96
N LEU A 161 -6.10 -7.70 -15.63
CA LEU A 161 -7.20 -8.05 -14.72
C LEU A 161 -8.51 -7.34 -15.10
N GLY A 162 -8.45 -6.04 -15.40
CA GLY A 162 -9.64 -5.25 -15.79
C GLY A 162 -10.36 -5.75 -17.06
N LYS A 163 -9.73 -6.61 -17.87
CA LYS A 163 -10.33 -7.24 -19.07
C LYS A 163 -10.99 -8.59 -18.77
N ARG A 164 -10.75 -9.17 -17.60
CA ARG A 164 -11.35 -10.45 -17.17
C ARG A 164 -12.84 -10.31 -16.86
N SER A 165 -13.51 -11.42 -16.56
CA SER A 165 -14.91 -11.43 -16.14
C SER A 165 -15.06 -10.74 -14.78
N PRO A 166 -16.22 -10.12 -14.46
CA PRO A 166 -16.45 -9.49 -13.16
C PRO A 166 -16.20 -10.42 -11.97
N GLY A 167 -16.64 -11.69 -12.07
CA GLY A 167 -16.40 -12.70 -11.02
C GLY A 167 -14.91 -12.99 -10.80
N HIS A 168 -14.11 -13.04 -11.87
CA HIS A 168 -12.66 -13.23 -11.74
C HIS A 168 -11.99 -12.01 -11.09
N ILE A 169 -12.38 -10.79 -11.47
CA ILE A 169 -11.88 -9.56 -10.84
C ILE A 169 -12.21 -9.56 -9.34
N LYS A 170 -13.48 -9.84 -8.99
CA LYS A 170 -13.95 -9.91 -7.60
C LYS A 170 -13.19 -10.95 -6.78
N ALA A 171 -12.99 -12.15 -7.32
CA ALA A 171 -12.24 -13.21 -6.64
C ALA A 171 -10.76 -12.85 -6.44
N ASN A 172 -10.12 -12.24 -7.44
CA ASN A 172 -8.72 -11.80 -7.33
C ASN A 172 -8.55 -10.75 -6.22
N LEU A 173 -9.40 -9.73 -6.21
CA LEU A 173 -9.41 -8.67 -5.20
C LEU A 173 -9.68 -9.21 -3.79
N ALA A 174 -10.73 -10.04 -3.65
CA ALA A 174 -11.10 -10.64 -2.38
C ALA A 174 -9.98 -11.52 -1.81
N ARG A 175 -9.24 -12.24 -2.66
CA ARG A 175 -8.11 -13.07 -2.25
C ARG A 175 -6.97 -12.22 -1.67
N THR A 176 -6.64 -11.09 -2.28
CA THR A 176 -5.66 -10.16 -1.73
C THR A 176 -6.13 -9.55 -0.42
N ASN A 177 -7.40 -9.12 -0.33
CA ASN A 177 -7.98 -8.59 0.90
C ASN A 177 -7.92 -9.63 2.04
N ALA A 178 -8.25 -10.89 1.76
CA ALA A 178 -8.16 -11.97 2.73
C ALA A 178 -6.72 -12.19 3.23
N ALA A 179 -5.72 -12.11 2.34
CA ALA A 179 -4.31 -12.21 2.75
C ALA A 179 -3.86 -11.04 3.63
N ILE A 180 -4.31 -9.81 3.32
CA ILE A 180 -4.06 -8.63 4.16
C ILE A 180 -4.71 -8.80 5.54
N LEU A 181 -5.98 -9.18 5.59
CA LEU A 181 -6.73 -9.37 6.83
C LEU A 181 -6.19 -10.53 7.67
N SER A 182 -5.63 -11.56 7.02
CA SER A 182 -4.92 -12.63 7.72
C SER A 182 -3.61 -12.15 8.34
N ALA A 183 -2.92 -11.19 7.73
CA ALA A 183 -1.70 -10.60 8.28
C ALA A 183 -2.01 -9.59 9.40
N VAL A 184 -3.08 -8.80 9.24
CA VAL A 184 -3.53 -7.78 10.19
C VAL A 184 -5.06 -7.81 10.28
N PRO A 185 -5.64 -8.50 11.27
CA PRO A 185 -7.09 -8.53 11.47
C PRO A 185 -7.66 -7.13 11.66
N GLY A 186 -8.76 -6.82 10.97
CA GLY A 186 -9.44 -5.52 11.04
C GLY A 186 -8.77 -4.38 10.25
N ALA A 187 -7.68 -4.66 9.52
CA ALA A 187 -7.05 -3.67 8.65
C ALA A 187 -8.05 -3.08 7.64
N GLN A 188 -7.98 -1.76 7.47
CA GLN A 188 -8.78 -1.05 6.48
C GLN A 188 -8.09 -1.11 5.11
N ILE A 189 -8.87 -1.44 4.07
CA ILE A 189 -8.38 -1.54 2.69
C ILE A 189 -9.30 -0.69 1.78
N PRO A 190 -9.32 0.64 1.95
CA PRO A 190 -10.28 1.50 1.28
C PRO A 190 -10.01 1.68 -0.22
N TYR A 191 -8.82 1.33 -0.70
CA TYR A 191 -8.39 1.59 -2.08
C TYR A 191 -8.03 0.31 -2.82
N PHE A 192 -8.27 0.34 -4.13
CA PHE A 192 -7.65 -0.59 -5.07
C PHE A 192 -7.03 0.17 -6.23
N ARG A 193 -5.81 -0.21 -6.61
CA ARG A 193 -5.11 0.30 -7.79
C ARG A 193 -4.92 -0.82 -8.80
N GLN A 194 -5.33 -0.60 -10.04
CA GLN A 194 -5.10 -1.54 -11.14
C GLN A 194 -3.62 -1.51 -11.58
N PRO A 195 -2.93 -2.65 -11.66
CA PRO A 195 -1.56 -2.76 -12.16
C PRO A 195 -1.36 -2.05 -13.51
N GLY A 196 -0.29 -1.26 -13.57
CA GLY A 196 0.06 -0.43 -14.73
C GLY A 196 -0.96 0.66 -15.06
N GLY A 197 -1.93 0.94 -14.19
CA GLY A 197 -3.00 1.90 -14.45
C GLY A 197 -3.95 1.48 -15.58
N MET A 198 -3.96 0.19 -15.94
CA MET A 198 -4.72 -0.37 -17.08
C MET A 198 -6.22 -0.50 -16.77
N TRP A 199 -6.84 0.61 -16.39
CA TRP A 199 -8.24 0.68 -16.00
C TRP A 199 -9.18 0.33 -17.16
N THR A 200 -10.32 -0.25 -16.80
CA THR A 200 -11.48 -0.42 -17.69
C THR A 200 -12.73 0.02 -16.93
N LYS A 201 -13.80 0.41 -17.66
CA LYS A 201 -15.11 0.68 -17.04
C LYS A 201 -15.60 -0.50 -16.18
N ARG A 202 -15.30 -1.74 -16.60
CA ARG A 202 -15.64 -2.96 -15.85
C ARG A 202 -14.86 -3.05 -14.54
N GLY A 203 -13.54 -2.87 -14.59
CA GLY A 203 -12.68 -2.92 -13.40
C GLY A 203 -13.12 -1.89 -12.35
N VAL A 204 -13.31 -0.63 -12.78
CA VAL A 204 -13.79 0.45 -11.90
C VAL A 204 -15.14 0.10 -11.24
N ARG A 205 -16.08 -0.49 -11.99
CA ARG A 205 -17.39 -0.90 -11.44
C ARG A 205 -17.25 -1.96 -10.36
N VAL A 206 -16.50 -3.04 -10.64
CA VAL A 206 -16.32 -4.15 -9.69
C VAL A 206 -15.62 -3.69 -8.41
N VAL A 207 -14.68 -2.76 -8.53
CA VAL A 207 -13.97 -2.18 -7.37
C VAL A 207 -14.94 -1.43 -6.46
N ARG A 208 -15.86 -0.65 -7.03
CA ARG A 208 -16.92 0.02 -6.27
C ARG A 208 -17.93 -0.94 -5.66
N GLU A 209 -18.26 -2.05 -6.34
CA GLU A 209 -19.10 -3.12 -5.78
C GLU A 209 -18.45 -3.86 -4.58
N LEU A 210 -17.15 -3.64 -4.36
CA LEU A 210 -16.40 -4.15 -3.22
C LEU A 210 -16.08 -3.06 -2.20
N ASP A 211 -16.82 -1.93 -2.25
CA ASP A 211 -16.68 -0.79 -1.35
C ASP A 211 -15.25 -0.20 -1.29
N MET A 212 -14.47 -0.41 -2.36
CA MET A 212 -13.15 0.19 -2.54
C MET A 212 -13.22 1.35 -3.52
N VAL A 213 -12.32 2.31 -3.32
CA VAL A 213 -12.13 3.43 -4.23
C VAL A 213 -11.10 3.06 -5.31
N PRO A 214 -11.44 3.15 -6.61
CA PRO A 214 -10.50 2.96 -7.70
C PRO A 214 -9.45 4.07 -7.69
N LEU A 215 -8.21 3.75 -7.29
CA LEU A 215 -7.12 4.69 -7.10
C LEU A 215 -6.20 4.75 -8.32
N HIS A 216 -5.95 5.95 -8.83
CA HIS A 216 -4.96 6.27 -9.85
C HIS A 216 -3.92 7.25 -9.28
N TRP A 217 -3.22 7.97 -10.15
CA TRP A 217 -2.22 8.97 -9.80
C TRP A 217 -2.24 10.09 -10.84
N ASN A 218 -1.56 11.19 -10.54
CA ASN A 218 -1.35 12.28 -11.50
C ASN A 218 0.11 12.77 -11.58
N VAL A 219 1.00 12.23 -10.73
CA VAL A 219 2.46 12.44 -10.83
C VAL A 219 3.16 11.07 -10.92
N ASP A 220 3.83 10.82 -12.05
CA ASP A 220 4.54 9.56 -12.34
C ASP A 220 5.96 9.82 -12.82
N PRO A 221 6.99 9.64 -11.96
CA PRO A 221 8.38 9.76 -12.34
C PRO A 221 8.92 8.54 -13.11
N ARG A 222 8.10 7.50 -13.33
CA ARG A 222 8.46 6.23 -13.98
C ARG A 222 9.65 5.54 -13.34
N ASP A 223 9.72 5.58 -12.01
CA ASP A 223 10.81 4.98 -11.23
C ASP A 223 10.91 3.46 -11.41
N TRP A 224 9.83 2.79 -11.82
CA TRP A 224 9.81 1.38 -12.23
C TRP A 224 10.80 1.07 -13.38
N THR A 225 11.10 2.04 -14.26
CA THR A 225 12.13 1.92 -15.33
C THR A 225 13.56 2.04 -14.83
N LYS A 226 13.75 2.30 -13.52
CA LYS A 226 15.03 2.46 -12.83
C LYS A 226 15.94 3.57 -13.40
N PRO A 227 15.41 4.78 -13.71
CA PRO A 227 16.26 5.88 -14.15
C PRO A 227 17.13 6.37 -12.97
N PRO A 228 18.18 7.15 -13.21
CA PRO A 228 19.00 7.70 -12.14
C PRO A 228 18.16 8.45 -11.09
N ALA A 229 18.48 8.28 -9.81
CA ALA A 229 17.75 8.86 -8.68
C ALA A 229 17.51 10.38 -8.83
N ARG A 230 18.48 11.12 -9.38
CA ARG A 230 18.36 12.56 -9.66
C ARG A 230 17.23 12.88 -10.64
N GLN A 231 16.98 12.03 -11.63
CA GLN A 231 15.89 12.23 -12.59
C GLN A 231 14.53 12.01 -11.91
N ILE A 232 14.40 10.95 -11.12
CA ILE A 232 13.21 10.67 -10.30
C ILE A 232 12.94 11.86 -9.38
N SER A 233 13.93 12.28 -8.58
CA SER A 233 13.75 13.36 -7.62
C SER A 233 13.45 14.69 -8.29
N SER A 234 14.15 15.03 -9.39
CA SER A 234 13.89 16.29 -10.11
C SER A 234 12.51 16.33 -10.73
N PHE A 235 12.01 15.20 -11.26
CA PHE A 235 10.64 15.12 -11.79
C PHE A 235 9.62 15.34 -10.68
N VAL A 236 9.68 14.56 -9.59
CA VAL A 236 8.72 14.67 -8.48
C VAL A 236 8.70 16.09 -7.90
N LYS A 237 9.87 16.69 -7.65
CA LYS A 237 9.96 18.05 -7.09
C LYS A 237 9.36 19.12 -8.00
N ARG A 238 9.46 18.95 -9.32
CA ARG A 238 8.98 19.93 -10.31
C ARG A 238 7.48 19.78 -10.58
N GLU A 239 7.00 18.55 -10.72
CA GLU A 239 5.64 18.28 -11.17
C GLU A 239 4.61 18.28 -10.03
N THR A 240 5.02 17.98 -8.79
CA THR A 240 4.08 17.87 -7.66
C THR A 240 3.48 19.22 -7.27
N LYS A 241 2.16 19.25 -7.21
CA LYS A 241 1.30 20.37 -6.80
C LYS A 241 0.36 19.93 -5.67
N LYS A 242 -0.33 20.90 -5.06
CA LYS A 242 -1.34 20.65 -4.03
C LYS A 242 -2.42 19.72 -4.58
N GLY A 243 -2.78 18.70 -3.80
CA GLY A 243 -3.82 17.73 -4.17
C GLY A 243 -3.31 16.53 -4.99
N ASP A 244 -2.02 16.48 -5.32
CA ASP A 244 -1.49 15.40 -6.17
C ASP A 244 -1.33 14.07 -5.43
N ILE A 245 -1.46 13.00 -6.19
CA ILE A 245 -1.14 11.63 -5.81
C ILE A 245 0.10 11.21 -6.62
N VAL A 246 1.21 11.00 -5.91
CA VAL A 246 2.50 10.62 -6.51
C VAL A 246 2.64 9.10 -6.50
N LEU A 247 2.87 8.51 -7.67
CA LEU A 247 3.18 7.09 -7.85
C LEU A 247 4.68 6.85 -7.68
N LEU A 248 5.04 5.89 -6.83
CA LEU A 248 6.39 5.34 -6.64
C LEU A 248 6.27 3.83 -6.42
N HIS A 249 7.40 3.12 -6.41
CA HIS A 249 7.41 1.67 -6.21
C HIS A 249 8.37 1.28 -5.08
N ASP A 250 7.89 0.45 -4.15
CA ASP A 250 8.72 -0.19 -3.13
C ASP A 250 8.87 -1.71 -3.34
N GLY A 251 8.24 -2.29 -4.37
CA GLY A 251 8.45 -3.66 -4.81
C GLY A 251 8.79 -3.79 -6.30
N GLY A 252 8.49 -4.95 -6.90
CA GLY A 252 8.69 -5.15 -8.34
C GLY A 252 10.17 -5.20 -8.78
N GLY A 253 11.04 -5.72 -7.92
CA GLY A 253 12.49 -5.86 -8.17
C GLY A 253 13.33 -4.73 -7.57
N ASN A 254 14.49 -4.44 -8.19
CA ASN A 254 15.45 -3.48 -7.62
C ASN A 254 14.90 -2.03 -7.59
N ARG A 255 14.73 -1.47 -6.37
CA ARG A 255 14.28 -0.09 -6.11
C ARG A 255 15.37 0.84 -5.58
N THR A 256 16.66 0.55 -5.83
CA THR A 256 17.79 1.39 -5.36
C THR A 256 17.63 2.86 -5.76
N GLN A 257 17.21 3.12 -7.00
CA GLN A 257 17.10 4.49 -7.51
C GLN A 257 15.91 5.23 -6.87
N THR A 258 14.76 4.57 -6.69
CA THR A 258 13.62 5.12 -5.95
C THR A 258 14.03 5.46 -4.52
N TYR A 259 14.65 4.51 -3.81
CA TYR A 259 15.12 4.71 -2.44
C TYR A 259 16.10 5.90 -2.33
N ARG A 260 17.08 5.99 -3.24
CA ARG A 260 18.00 7.14 -3.29
C ARG A 260 17.28 8.46 -3.58
N ALA A 261 16.30 8.45 -4.48
CA ALA A 261 15.53 9.65 -4.80
C ALA A 261 14.71 10.17 -3.59
N LEU A 262 14.21 9.27 -2.73
CA LEU A 262 13.45 9.63 -1.54
C LEU A 262 14.23 10.51 -0.56
N HIS A 263 15.56 10.37 -0.50
CA HIS A 263 16.40 11.24 0.33
C HIS A 263 16.30 12.72 -0.06
N ASP A 264 16.03 13.03 -1.33
CA ASP A 264 15.81 14.40 -1.82
C ASP A 264 14.32 14.78 -1.84
N VAL A 265 13.45 13.83 -2.20
CA VAL A 265 12.01 14.07 -2.40
C VAL A 265 11.34 14.41 -1.08
N LEU A 266 11.54 13.59 -0.04
CA LEU A 266 10.87 13.75 1.25
C LEU A 266 11.12 15.14 1.87
N PRO A 267 12.36 15.59 2.10
CA PRO A 267 12.60 16.91 2.68
C PRO A 267 12.12 18.06 1.78
N HIS A 268 12.13 17.91 0.46
CA HIS A 268 11.61 18.93 -0.45
C HIS A 268 10.09 19.06 -0.33
N LEU A 269 9.36 17.95 -0.37
CA LEU A 269 7.91 17.95 -0.33
C LEU A 269 7.38 18.37 1.04
N THR A 270 7.97 17.91 2.15
CA THR A 270 7.53 18.28 3.50
C THR A 270 7.71 19.77 3.81
N ARG A 271 8.59 20.48 3.09
CA ARG A 271 8.72 21.95 3.21
C ARG A 271 7.63 22.72 2.45
N ARG A 272 6.95 22.09 1.50
CA ARG A 272 6.03 22.74 0.56
C ARG A 272 4.58 22.32 0.75
N PHE A 273 4.36 21.12 1.24
CA PHE A 273 3.04 20.48 1.30
C PHE A 273 2.85 19.74 2.62
N GLN A 274 1.60 19.70 3.08
CA GLN A 274 1.15 18.66 4.01
C GLN A 274 1.20 17.32 3.26
N LEU A 275 1.93 16.34 3.80
CA LEU A 275 1.92 14.97 3.29
C LEU A 275 0.99 14.12 4.16
N THR A 276 0.04 13.44 3.52
CA THR A 276 -0.98 12.61 4.17
C THR A 276 -1.07 11.28 3.45
N PRO A 277 -1.37 10.17 4.14
CA PRO A 277 -1.84 9.01 3.41
C PRO A 277 -3.25 9.33 2.88
N LEU A 278 -3.68 8.61 1.84
CA LEU A 278 -5.07 8.68 1.37
C LEU A 278 -6.03 8.10 2.40
#